data_AF-A0A1F4Q277-F1
#
_entry.id   AF-A0A1F4Q277-F1
#
_cell.length_a   1.000
_cell.length_b   1.000
_cell.length_c   1.000
_cell.angle_alpha   90.00
_cell.angle_beta   90.00
_cell.angle_gamma   90.00
#
_symmetry.space_group_name_H-M   'P 1'
#
loop_
_entity.id
_entity.type
_entity.pdbx_description
1 polymer ?
#
loop_
_entity_poly.entity_id
_entity_poly.type
_entity_poly.pdbx_seq_one_letter_code
_entity_poly.pdbx_strand_id
1 'polypeptide(L)'
;MQESKKPKFSGFGKPGERIEEKAERYFLSGKGTDLGCVLEVREEIKNPSLLEVEIRGKIAKGAGWTRLRFEVFDKGNLTVPATSFEEDYLMEGLSADHFKSYSFPILGIVKRPHKVQIMVVGPAEADLEIQNVHLR
;
A
#
# COMPACT_ATOMS: atom_id res chain seq x y z
N MET A 1 3.48 26.37 11.01
CA MET A 1 3.08 25.60 9.81
C MET A 1 2.66 24.23 10.32
N GLN A 2 1.40 23.80 10.10
CA GLN A 2 1.02 22.43 10.42
C GLN A 2 1.82 21.52 9.48
N GLU A 3 2.76 20.76 10.04
CA GLU A 3 3.37 19.67 9.30
C GLU A 3 2.26 18.74 8.85
N SER A 4 2.20 18.54 7.53
CA SER A 4 1.18 17.73 6.88
C SER A 4 1.13 16.34 7.52
N LYS A 5 -0.05 15.97 8.02
CA LYS A 5 -0.45 14.70 8.60
C LYS A 5 -0.44 13.50 7.62
N LYS A 6 0.52 13.50 6.70
CA LYS A 6 0.54 12.59 5.55
C LYS A 6 1.59 11.50 5.78
N PRO A 7 1.25 10.22 5.54
CA PRO A 7 2.23 9.15 5.58
C PRO A 7 3.39 9.44 4.62
N LYS A 8 4.62 9.19 5.07
CA LYS A 8 5.81 9.38 4.22
C LYS A 8 6.07 8.10 3.45
N PHE A 9 6.15 8.18 2.13
CA PHE A 9 6.42 7.01 1.33
C PHE A 9 7.92 6.76 1.30
N SER A 10 8.33 5.50 1.50
CA SER A 10 9.75 5.12 1.53
C SER A 10 10.15 4.13 0.44
N GLY A 11 9.20 3.60 -0.34
CA GLY A 11 9.45 2.74 -1.51
C GLY A 11 10.18 1.41 -1.20
N PHE A 12 9.99 0.40 -2.04
CA PHE A 12 10.82 -0.80 -2.06
C PHE A 12 10.95 -1.30 -3.49
N GLY A 13 12.05 -0.94 -4.17
CA GLY A 13 12.27 -1.22 -5.59
C GLY A 13 13.47 -2.13 -5.80
N LYS A 14 13.26 -3.25 -6.48
CA LYS A 14 14.33 -4.11 -7.00
C LYS A 14 14.89 -3.53 -8.31
N PRO A 15 16.09 -3.93 -8.76
CA PRO A 15 16.62 -3.51 -10.05
C PRO A 15 15.63 -3.77 -11.19
N GLY A 16 15.30 -2.73 -11.97
CA GLY A 16 14.31 -2.79 -13.06
C GLY A 16 12.90 -2.36 -12.68
N GLU A 17 12.64 -2.07 -11.40
CA GLU A 17 11.37 -1.50 -10.93
C GLU A 17 11.51 0.03 -10.86
N ARG A 18 10.44 0.73 -11.24
CA ARG A 18 10.32 2.19 -11.09
C ARG A 18 9.35 2.50 -9.96
N ILE A 19 9.88 3.20 -8.97
CA ILE A 19 9.12 3.77 -7.87
C ILE A 19 9.35 5.26 -7.88
N GLU A 20 8.26 6.01 -8.03
CA GLU A 20 8.32 7.46 -8.13
C GLU A 20 7.19 8.11 -7.35
N GLU A 21 7.50 9.21 -6.65
CA GLU A 21 6.52 10.09 -6.00
C GLU A 21 6.42 11.40 -6.78
N LYS A 22 5.21 11.78 -7.22
CA LYS A 22 4.93 13.09 -7.80
C LYS A 22 3.68 13.69 -7.18
N ALA A 23 3.81 14.85 -6.54
CA ALA A 23 2.66 15.61 -6.04
C ALA A 23 1.66 14.72 -5.27
N GLU A 24 2.16 13.91 -4.33
CA GLU A 24 1.37 13.02 -3.47
C GLU A 24 0.72 11.81 -4.19
N ARG A 25 1.23 11.49 -5.38
CA ARG A 25 0.90 10.28 -6.13
C ARG A 25 2.11 9.39 -6.23
N TYR A 26 1.87 8.09 -6.16
CA TYR A 26 2.92 7.08 -6.08
C TYR A 26 2.76 6.11 -7.21
N PHE A 27 3.81 6.02 -8.01
CA PHE A 27 3.86 5.18 -9.18
C PHE A 27 4.70 3.97 -8.84
N LEU A 28 4.13 2.79 -9.07
CA LEU A 28 4.74 1.50 -8.82
C LEU A 28 4.66 0.69 -10.12
N SER A 29 5.78 0.59 -10.84
CA SER A 29 5.83 -0.14 -12.10
C SER A 29 7.04 -1.06 -12.17
N GLY A 30 6.86 -2.24 -12.74
CA GLY A 30 7.94 -3.21 -12.88
C GLY A 30 7.46 -4.65 -12.96
N LYS A 31 8.43 -5.56 -13.00
CA LYS A 31 8.21 -7.01 -13.03
C LYS A 31 8.97 -7.68 -11.91
N GLY A 32 8.31 -8.55 -11.16
CA GLY A 32 8.94 -9.21 -10.02
C GLY A 32 7.99 -10.11 -9.25
N THR A 33 8.48 -10.56 -8.10
CA THR A 33 7.70 -11.35 -7.12
C THR A 33 7.19 -10.51 -5.96
N ASP A 34 7.81 -9.36 -5.69
CA ASP A 34 7.47 -8.49 -4.57
C ASP A 34 7.75 -7.05 -5.03
N LEU A 35 6.74 -6.43 -5.62
CA LEU A 35 6.79 -5.03 -6.05
C LEU A 35 5.92 -4.25 -5.07
N GLY A 36 6.48 -3.25 -4.39
CA GLY A 36 5.70 -2.54 -3.36
C GLY A 36 6.24 -1.19 -2.93
N CYS A 37 5.48 -0.57 -2.04
CA CYS A 37 5.87 0.66 -1.36
C CYS A 37 5.53 0.59 0.12
N VAL A 38 6.23 1.42 0.90
CA VAL A 38 6.01 1.56 2.34
C VAL A 38 5.51 2.96 2.62
N LEU A 39 4.53 3.06 3.52
CA LEU A 39 3.94 4.26 4.09
C LEU A 39 4.34 4.35 5.56
N GLU A 40 5.07 5.38 5.96
CA GLU A 40 5.37 5.64 7.36
C GLU A 40 4.21 6.38 8.03
N VAL A 41 3.63 5.79 9.05
CA VAL A 41 2.66 6.43 9.94
C VAL A 41 3.43 7.24 10.98
N ARG A 42 3.39 8.57 10.82
CA ARG A 42 4.17 9.51 11.66
C ARG A 42 3.43 9.98 12.91
N GLU A 43 2.12 9.76 12.96
CA GLU A 43 1.26 10.27 14.01
C GLU A 43 0.86 9.19 15.02
N GLU A 44 0.63 9.63 16.25
CA GLU A 44 -0.07 8.82 17.23
C GLU A 44 -1.57 8.84 16.91
N ILE A 45 -2.12 7.69 16.49
CA ILE A 45 -3.54 7.52 16.21
C ILE A 45 -4.25 7.11 17.51
N LYS A 46 -5.14 7.96 18.01
CA LYS A 46 -5.82 7.77 19.31
C LYS A 46 -7.25 7.23 19.22
N ASN A 47 -7.87 7.33 18.05
CA ASN A 47 -9.27 6.95 17.82
C ASN A 47 -9.35 5.83 16.77
N PRO A 48 -10.38 4.96 16.81
CA PRO A 48 -10.60 3.96 15.77
C PRO A 48 -10.48 4.59 14.38
N SER A 49 -9.67 3.98 13.50
CA SER A 49 -9.33 4.57 12.22
C SER A 49 -9.22 3.56 11.09
N LEU A 50 -9.54 4.01 9.89
CA LEU A 50 -9.41 3.31 8.62
C LEU A 50 -8.24 3.86 7.82
N LEU A 51 -7.56 2.98 7.09
CA LEU A 51 -6.69 3.36 5.98
C LEU A 51 -7.53 3.43 4.71
N GLU A 52 -7.63 4.63 4.16
CA GLU A 52 -8.23 4.86 2.85
C GLU A 52 -7.13 5.10 1.83
N VAL A 53 -7.26 4.47 0.66
CA VAL A 53 -6.33 4.61 -0.45
C VAL A 53 -7.05 4.41 -1.77
N GLU A 54 -6.64 5.14 -2.80
CA GLU A 54 -7.13 4.96 -4.17
C GLU A 54 -6.03 4.39 -5.05
N ILE A 55 -6.37 3.37 -5.82
CA ILE A 55 -5.43 2.70 -6.73
C ILE A 55 -6.06 2.58 -8.12
N ARG A 56 -5.29 2.94 -9.15
CA ARG A 56 -5.58 2.60 -10.53
C ARG A 56 -4.36 1.92 -11.16
N GLY A 57 -4.58 1.31 -12.32
CA GLY A 57 -3.53 0.67 -13.09
C GLY A 57 -3.89 -0.74 -13.49
N LYS A 58 -2.86 -1.56 -13.74
CA LYS A 58 -3.01 -2.95 -14.20
C LYS A 58 -2.01 -3.84 -13.49
N ILE A 59 -2.43 -5.09 -13.25
CA ILE A 59 -1.55 -6.16 -12.80
C ILE A 59 -1.75 -7.35 -13.74
N ALA A 60 -0.72 -7.67 -14.52
CA ALA A 60 -0.66 -8.88 -15.32
C ALA A 60 -0.12 -10.01 -14.43
N LYS A 61 -1.02 -10.92 -14.01
CA LYS A 61 -0.66 -12.08 -13.19
C LYS A 61 0.21 -13.05 -13.99
N GLY A 62 1.36 -13.42 -13.45
CA GLY A 62 2.18 -14.52 -13.95
C GLY A 62 1.86 -15.87 -13.30
N ALA A 63 1.19 -15.85 -12.13
CA ALA A 63 0.76 -17.05 -11.41
C ALA A 63 -0.61 -16.83 -10.76
N GLY A 64 -1.35 -17.93 -10.51
CA GLY A 64 -2.70 -17.87 -9.92
C GLY A 64 -2.74 -17.36 -8.47
N TRP A 65 -1.61 -17.39 -7.76
CA TRP A 65 -1.51 -16.91 -6.37
C TRP A 65 -1.08 -15.44 -6.27
N THR A 66 -0.87 -14.77 -7.41
CA THR A 66 -0.50 -13.36 -7.46
C THR A 66 -1.64 -12.49 -6.92
N ARG A 67 -1.34 -11.69 -5.88
CA ARG A 67 -2.33 -10.92 -5.09
C ARG A 67 -1.81 -9.54 -4.70
N LEU A 68 -2.72 -8.58 -4.52
CA LEU A 68 -2.39 -7.31 -3.91
C LEU A 68 -2.51 -7.48 -2.40
N ARG A 69 -1.52 -7.02 -1.64
CA ARG A 69 -1.42 -7.18 -0.20
C ARG A 69 -1.14 -5.85 0.47
N PHE A 70 -1.82 -5.61 1.60
CA PHE A 70 -1.58 -4.50 2.51
C PHE A 70 -1.18 -5.06 3.87
N GLU A 71 0.03 -4.75 4.33
CA GLU A 71 0.54 -5.19 5.63
C GLU A 71 0.70 -3.98 6.55
N VAL A 72 0.24 -4.09 7.80
CA VAL A 72 0.37 -3.03 8.81
C VAL A 72 1.26 -3.52 9.94
N PHE A 73 2.26 -2.74 10.30
CA PHE A 73 3.24 -3.10 11.33
C PHE A 73 3.06 -2.23 12.57
N ASP A 74 3.20 -2.84 13.75
CA ASP A 74 3.18 -2.12 15.03
C ASP A 74 4.56 -1.54 15.34
N LYS A 75 4.60 -0.35 15.95
CA LYS A 75 5.84 0.31 16.39
C LYS A 75 6.70 -0.57 17.30
N GLY A 76 6.08 -1.49 18.05
CA GLY A 76 6.79 -2.45 18.91
C GLY A 76 7.44 -3.62 18.18
N ASN A 77 7.04 -3.91 16.93
CA ASN A 77 7.60 -5.00 16.13
C ASN A 77 7.55 -4.66 14.63
N LEU A 78 8.72 -4.36 14.05
CA LEU A 78 8.86 -3.94 12.65
C LEU A 78 9.19 -5.08 11.68
N THR A 79 9.45 -6.28 12.19
CA THR A 79 9.87 -7.44 11.39
C THR A 79 8.70 -8.31 10.97
N VAL A 80 7.61 -8.31 11.75
CA VAL A 80 6.40 -9.09 11.48
C VAL A 80 5.20 -8.14 11.36
N PRO A 81 4.37 -8.26 10.31
CA PRO A 81 3.15 -7.46 10.22
C PRO A 81 2.20 -7.82 11.38
N ALA A 82 1.62 -6.81 12.00
CA ALA A 82 0.60 -6.99 13.03
C ALA A 82 -0.75 -7.41 12.44
N THR A 83 -1.03 -7.01 11.18
CA THR A 83 -2.15 -7.50 10.38
C THR A 83 -1.85 -7.39 8.89
N SER A 84 -2.58 -8.16 8.08
CA SER A 84 -2.48 -8.15 6.62
C SER A 84 -3.86 -8.29 5.97
N PHE A 85 -4.09 -7.52 4.91
CA PHE A 85 -5.23 -7.67 4.01
C PHE A 85 -4.72 -8.17 2.66
N GLU A 86 -5.14 -9.35 2.23
CA GLU A 86 -4.75 -9.93 0.93
C GLU A 86 -5.90 -10.73 0.32
N GLU A 87 -6.19 -10.52 -0.97
CA GLU A 87 -6.95 -11.43 -1.83
C GLU A 87 -7.14 -10.84 -3.24
N ASP A 88 -7.68 -11.66 -4.15
CA ASP A 88 -7.98 -11.29 -5.53
C ASP A 88 -8.99 -10.14 -5.65
N TYR A 89 -9.88 -9.97 -4.67
CA TYR A 89 -10.81 -8.83 -4.62
C TYR A 89 -10.09 -7.48 -4.52
N LEU A 90 -8.86 -7.45 -3.99
CA LEU A 90 -8.01 -6.26 -4.00
C LEU A 90 -7.42 -5.95 -5.38
N MET A 91 -7.59 -6.85 -6.35
CA MET A 91 -7.20 -6.65 -7.75
C MET A 91 -8.41 -6.47 -8.67
N GLU A 92 -9.58 -6.98 -8.29
CA GLU A 92 -10.80 -6.92 -9.10
C GLU A 92 -11.17 -5.47 -9.43
N GLY A 93 -11.41 -5.15 -10.70
CA GLY A 93 -11.80 -3.80 -11.11
C GLY A 93 -10.68 -2.75 -11.05
N LEU A 94 -9.41 -3.14 -10.84
CA LEU A 94 -8.29 -2.25 -11.16
C LEU A 94 -8.31 -1.95 -12.67
N SER A 95 -8.53 -0.69 -13.00
CA SER A 95 -8.57 -0.17 -14.37
C SER A 95 -7.41 0.80 -14.56
N ALA A 96 -6.86 0.86 -15.78
CA ALA A 96 -5.91 1.93 -16.11
C ALA A 96 -6.56 3.32 -16.11
N ASP A 97 -7.88 3.37 -16.32
CA ASP A 97 -8.60 4.63 -16.54
C ASP A 97 -9.28 5.15 -15.26
N HIS A 98 -9.61 4.26 -14.33
CA HIS A 98 -10.42 4.59 -13.15
C HIS A 98 -9.71 4.19 -11.85
N PHE A 99 -9.76 5.09 -10.87
CA PHE A 99 -9.35 4.78 -9.50
C PHE A 99 -10.40 3.94 -8.78
N LYS A 100 -9.93 2.91 -8.10
CA LYS A 100 -10.72 2.13 -7.16
C LYS A 100 -10.30 2.49 -5.74
N SER A 101 -11.27 2.87 -4.91
CA SER A 101 -11.05 3.17 -3.50
C SER A 101 -11.04 1.89 -2.66
N TYR A 102 -10.07 1.79 -1.76
CA TYR A 102 -9.98 0.76 -0.74
C TYR A 102 -10.03 1.40 0.64
N SER A 103 -10.70 0.73 1.58
CA SER A 103 -10.79 1.15 2.98
C SER A 103 -10.57 -0.06 3.89
N PHE A 104 -9.56 0.02 4.75
CA PHE A 104 -9.17 -1.09 5.63
C PHE A 104 -9.15 -0.65 7.10
N PRO A 105 -9.70 -1.44 8.04
CA PRO A 105 -9.59 -1.13 9.45
C PRO A 105 -8.14 -1.26 9.93
N ILE A 106 -7.59 -0.18 10.50
CA ILE A 106 -6.25 -0.20 11.11
C ILE A 106 -6.36 -0.18 12.62
N LEU A 107 -6.95 0.88 13.18
CA LEU A 107 -7.04 1.01 14.63
C LEU A 107 -8.25 0.22 15.14
N GLY A 108 -7.99 -0.67 16.10
CA GLY A 108 -8.91 -1.73 16.53
C GLY A 108 -8.25 -3.10 16.42
N ILE A 109 -7.37 -3.27 15.42
CA ILE A 109 -6.55 -4.46 15.19
C ILE A 109 -5.10 -4.21 15.62
N VAL A 110 -4.51 -3.07 15.21
CA VAL A 110 -3.15 -2.67 15.57
C VAL A 110 -3.19 -1.49 16.52
N LYS A 111 -2.49 -1.57 17.67
CA LYS A 111 -2.57 -0.54 18.72
C LYS A 111 -1.65 0.64 18.47
N ARG A 112 -0.48 0.43 17.87
CA ARG A 112 0.49 1.49 17.55
C ARG A 112 1.00 1.32 16.11
N PRO A 113 0.16 1.53 15.08
CA PRO A 113 0.59 1.38 13.69
C PRO A 113 1.77 2.32 13.40
N HIS A 114 2.79 1.80 12.72
CA HIS A 114 4.02 2.53 12.41
C HIS A 114 4.32 2.58 10.92
N LYS A 115 4.14 1.47 10.21
CA LYS A 115 4.27 1.44 8.76
C LYS A 115 3.16 0.60 8.13
N VAL A 116 2.73 1.00 6.96
CA VAL A 116 1.89 0.19 6.07
C VAL A 116 2.70 -0.15 4.83
N GLN A 117 2.66 -1.39 4.39
CA GLN A 117 3.36 -1.87 3.21
C GLN A 117 2.33 -2.36 2.18
N ILE A 118 2.33 -1.75 1.00
CA ILE A 118 1.46 -2.09 -0.13
C ILE A 118 2.31 -2.88 -1.12
N MET A 119 1.90 -4.09 -1.49
CA MET A 119 2.68 -4.96 -2.38
C MET A 119 1.83 -5.76 -3.34
N VAL A 120 2.34 -5.93 -4.55
CA VAL A 120 1.98 -7.06 -5.41
C VAL A 120 2.85 -8.25 -5.00
N VAL A 121 2.22 -9.26 -4.42
CA VAL A 121 2.88 -10.50 -3.99
C VAL A 121 2.67 -11.56 -5.06
N GLY A 122 3.77 -12.10 -5.56
CA GLY A 122 3.85 -13.12 -6.59
C GLY A 122 4.26 -12.62 -7.97
N PRO A 123 4.62 -13.55 -8.88
CA PRO A 123 5.07 -13.21 -10.23
C PRO A 123 4.04 -12.33 -10.92
N ALA A 124 4.45 -11.11 -11.25
CA ALA A 124 3.60 -10.12 -11.87
C ALA A 124 4.40 -9.15 -12.73
N GLU A 125 3.73 -8.56 -13.69
CA GLU A 125 4.06 -7.25 -14.23
C GLU A 125 2.96 -6.28 -13.80
N ALA A 126 3.34 -5.14 -13.23
CA ALA A 126 2.39 -4.19 -12.70
C ALA A 126 2.76 -2.77 -13.10
N ASP A 127 1.74 -1.95 -13.27
CA ASP A 127 1.82 -0.51 -13.45
C ASP A 127 0.66 0.10 -12.66
N LEU A 128 0.98 0.66 -11.48
CA LEU A 128 0.01 1.13 -10.50
C LEU A 128 0.27 2.59 -10.15
N GLU A 129 -0.80 3.34 -10.02
CA GLU A 129 -0.81 4.68 -9.43
C GLU A 129 -1.66 4.66 -8.17
N ILE A 130 -1.05 5.11 -7.06
CA ILE A 130 -1.64 5.14 -5.73
C ILE A 130 -1.75 6.61 -5.30
N GLN A 131 -2.92 7.02 -4.82
CA GLN A 131 -3.16 8.37 -4.32
C GLN A 131 -4.12 8.39 -3.13
N ASN A 132 -4.35 9.59 -2.57
CA ASN A 132 -5.35 9.84 -1.52
C ASN A 132 -5.18 8.89 -0.31
N VAL A 133 -3.94 8.69 0.13
CA VAL A 133 -3.64 7.85 1.29
C VAL A 133 -3.92 8.62 2.58
N HIS A 134 -4.94 8.19 3.30
CA HIS A 134 -5.41 8.84 4.51
C HIS A 134 -5.66 7.85 5.63
N LEU A 135 -5.33 8.27 6.85
CA LEU A 135 -5.77 7.63 8.08
C LEU A 135 -6.89 8.50 8.66
N ARG A 136 -8.11 7.96 8.74
CA ARG A 136 -9.29 8.63 9.30
C ARG A 136 -9.77 7.89 10.52
#